data_AF-A0AAV2NMR0-F1
#
_entry.id   AF-A0AAV2NMR0-F1
#
_cell.length_a   1.000
_cell.length_b   1.000
_cell.length_c   1.000
_cell.angle_alpha   90.00
_cell.angle_beta   90.00
_cell.angle_gamma   90.00
#
_symmetry.space_group_name_H-M   'P 1'
#
loop_
_entity.id
_entity.type
_entity.pdbx_description
1 polymer ?
#
loop_
_entity_poly.entity_id
_entity_poly.type
_entity_poly.pdbx_seq_one_letter_code
_entity_poly.pdbx_strand_id
1 'polypeptide(L)'
;MVSLNRLISGHTSLADSLFRHQIIKSPACECGDLNQSANHIFWQCPLFDKERTALLSSLRAIFNTNPLCIEQLLHIMNAKTIDALARFIDAVFIRIL
;
A
#
# COMPACT_ATOMS: atom_id res chain seq x y z
N MET A 1 5.26 -9.59 7.37
CA MET A 1 6.10 -10.19 6.30
C MET A 1 5.28 -10.79 5.17
N VAL A 2 4.29 -11.66 5.42
CA VAL A 2 3.51 -12.32 4.35
C VAL A 2 2.72 -11.33 3.47
N SER A 3 2.13 -10.29 4.07
CA SER A 3 1.38 -9.24 3.35
C SER A 3 2.26 -8.38 2.44
N LEU A 4 3.51 -8.13 2.84
CA LEU A 4 4.49 -7.42 2.01
C LEU A 4 4.90 -8.27 0.81
N ASN A 5 5.18 -9.56 1.01
CA ASN A 5 5.50 -10.47 -0.09
C ASN A 5 4.33 -10.60 -1.08
N ARG A 6 3.09 -10.67 -0.57
CA ARG A 6 1.87 -10.62 -1.39
C ARG A 6 1.74 -9.34 -2.21
N LEU A 7 2.08 -8.19 -1.61
CA LEU A 7 2.13 -6.89 -2.30
C LEU A 7 3.17 -6.89 -3.42
N ILE A 8 4.38 -7.38 -3.15
CA ILE A 8 5.49 -7.47 -4.12
C ILE A 8 5.13 -8.41 -5.28
N SER A 9 4.52 -9.55 -4.99
CA SER A 9 4.11 -10.52 -6.01
C SER A 9 2.80 -10.13 -6.72
N GLY A 10 2.18 -8.98 -6.41
CA GLY A 10 0.92 -8.53 -6.99
C GLY A 10 -0.32 -9.30 -6.54
N HIS A 11 -0.17 -10.30 -5.67
CA HIS A 11 -1.23 -11.13 -5.09
C HIS A 11 -1.79 -10.50 -3.83
N THR A 12 -2.40 -9.33 -3.99
CA THR A 12 -3.00 -8.58 -2.88
C THR A 12 -4.47 -8.91 -2.72
N SER A 13 -5.00 -8.69 -1.52
CA SER A 13 -6.45 -8.72 -1.25
C SER A 13 -7.13 -7.40 -1.64
N LEU A 14 -6.47 -6.54 -2.42
CA LEU A 14 -7.04 -5.27 -2.85
C LEU A 14 -8.11 -5.50 -3.92
N ALA A 15 -9.13 -4.64 -3.93
CA ALA A 15 -10.28 -4.80 -4.82
C ALA A 15 -9.87 -4.85 -6.30
N ASP A 16 -8.87 -4.08 -6.72
CA ASP A 16 -8.33 -4.16 -8.08
C ASP A 16 -7.78 -5.55 -8.43
N SER A 17 -7.03 -6.18 -7.53
CA SER A 17 -6.48 -7.52 -7.76
C SER A 17 -7.57 -8.58 -7.72
N LEU A 18 -8.52 -8.49 -6.79
CA LEU A 18 -9.65 -9.41 -6.70
C LEU A 18 -10.58 -9.30 -7.92
N PHE A 19 -10.80 -8.09 -8.43
CA PHE A 19 -11.60 -7.84 -9.63
C PHE A 19 -10.93 -8.44 -10.89
N ARG A 20 -9.61 -8.30 -11.02
CA ARG A 20 -8.85 -8.96 -12.11
C ARG A 20 -8.99 -10.47 -12.09
N HIS A 21 -9.12 -11.09 -10.92
CA HIS A 21 -9.38 -12.52 -10.77
C HIS A 21 -10.86 -12.89 -10.77
N GLN A 22 -11.77 -11.96 -11.09
CA GLN A 22 -13.23 -12.17 -11.14
C GLN A 22 -13.84 -12.64 -9.80
N ILE A 23 -13.17 -12.36 -8.66
CA ILE A 23 -13.64 -12.75 -7.32
C ILE A 23 -14.72 -11.76 -6.83
N ILE A 24 -14.58 -10.48 -7.18
CA ILE A 24 -15.53 -9.42 -6.84
C ILE A 24 -16.00 -8.71 -8.11
N LYS A 25 -17.12 -8.00 -8.00
CA LYS A 25 -17.79 -7.34 -9.15
C LYS A 25 -17.33 -5.91 -9.43
N SER A 26 -16.56 -5.30 -8.54
CA SER A 26 -16.10 -3.92 -8.68
C SER A 26 -14.71 -3.74 -8.07
N PRO A 27 -13.78 -3.03 -8.73
CA PRO A 27 -12.48 -2.67 -8.17
C PRO A 27 -12.53 -1.40 -7.30
N ALA A 28 -13.70 -0.80 -7.10
CA ALA A 28 -13.84 0.48 -6.40
C ALA A 28 -13.37 0.41 -4.94
N CYS A 29 -12.79 1.50 -4.48
CA CYS A 29 -12.42 1.69 -3.08
C CYS A 29 -13.59 2.29 -2.29
N GLU A 30 -13.68 1.97 -1.00
CA GLU A 30 -14.69 2.54 -0.10
C GLU A 30 -14.60 4.07 0.03
N CYS A 31 -13.44 4.66 -0.29
CA CYS A 31 -13.25 6.10 -0.32
C CYS A 31 -13.97 6.79 -1.49
N GLY A 32 -14.55 6.03 -2.42
CA GLY A 32 -15.22 6.52 -3.62
C GLY A 32 -14.36 6.52 -4.88
N ASP A 33 -13.08 6.15 -4.79
CA ASP A 33 -12.22 5.95 -5.96
C ASP A 33 -12.67 4.72 -6.77
N LEU A 34 -12.58 4.83 -8.10
CA LEU A 34 -12.99 3.76 -9.02
C LEU A 34 -12.04 2.55 -8.97
N ASN A 35 -10.82 2.72 -8.44
CA ASN A 35 -9.83 1.65 -8.39
C ASN A 35 -9.03 1.65 -7.07
N GLN A 36 -9.24 0.61 -6.27
CA GLN A 36 -8.44 0.32 -5.07
C GLN A 36 -7.12 -0.37 -5.44
N SER A 37 -6.20 0.36 -6.05
CA SER A 37 -4.85 -0.12 -6.34
C SER A 37 -3.91 0.06 -5.14
N ALA A 38 -2.74 -0.60 -5.16
CA ALA A 38 -1.72 -0.39 -4.13
C ALA A 38 -1.27 1.08 -4.10
N ASN A 39 -0.96 1.69 -5.25
CA ASN A 39 -0.61 3.11 -5.31
C ASN A 39 -1.73 4.01 -4.78
N HIS A 40 -3.00 3.69 -5.05
CA HIS A 40 -4.12 4.42 -4.47
C HIS A 40 -4.06 4.33 -2.94
N ILE A 41 -4.00 3.14 -2.36
CA ILE A 41 -3.92 2.95 -0.90
C ILE A 41 -2.72 3.70 -0.29
N PHE A 42 -1.53 3.52 -0.87
CA PHE A 42 -0.28 4.06 -0.34
C PHE A 42 -0.11 5.57 -0.55
N TRP A 43 -0.68 6.17 -1.60
CA TRP A 43 -0.41 7.58 -1.94
C TRP A 43 -1.64 8.50 -2.08
N GLN A 44 -2.85 7.96 -2.28
CA GLN A 44 -4.02 8.78 -2.67
C GLN A 44 -5.24 8.58 -1.77
N CYS A 45 -5.42 7.42 -1.15
CA CYS A 45 -6.64 7.07 -0.43
C CYS A 45 -6.84 7.90 0.84
N PRO A 46 -7.85 8.79 0.90
CA PRO A 46 -8.03 9.71 2.03
C PRO A 46 -8.31 8.98 3.35
N LEU A 47 -8.81 7.74 3.30
CA LEU A 47 -9.07 6.92 4.48
C LEU A 47 -7.80 6.59 5.29
N PHE A 48 -6.63 6.70 4.67
CA PHE A 48 -5.34 6.30 5.25
C PHE A 48 -4.35 7.46 5.35
N ASP A 49 -4.81 8.71 5.33
CA ASP A 49 -3.91 9.88 5.35
C ASP A 49 -3.10 9.99 6.64
N LYS A 50 -3.65 9.56 7.78
CA LYS A 50 -2.94 9.54 9.06
C LYS A 50 -1.77 8.56 9.03
N GLU A 51 -2.03 7.34 8.59
CA GLU A 51 -1.06 6.27 8.43
C GLU A 51 -0.01 6.65 7.37
N ARG A 52 -0.44 7.26 6.27
CA ARG A 52 0.43 7.77 5.19
C ARG A 52 1.39 8.82 5.71
N THR A 53 0.90 9.75 6.54
CA THR A 53 1.75 10.81 7.12
C THR A 53 2.87 10.21 7.97
N ALA A 54 2.58 9.18 8.78
CA ALA A 54 3.58 8.47 9.55
C ALA A 54 4.58 7.70 8.67
N LEU A 55 4.10 7.07 7.58
CA LEU A 55 4.95 6.42 6.59
C LEU A 55 5.90 7.43 5.92
N LEU A 56 5.38 8.56 5.43
CA LEU A 56 6.17 9.61 4.77
C LEU A 56 7.22 10.20 5.70
N SER A 57 6.89 10.41 6.98
CA SER A 57 7.87 10.86 7.99
C SER A 57 9.03 9.86 8.11
N SER A 58 8.71 8.56 8.18
CA SER A 58 9.71 7.49 8.25
C SER A 58 10.56 7.42 6.97
N LEU A 59 9.95 7.55 5.79
CA LEU A 59 10.64 7.47 4.50
C LEU A 59 11.55 8.68 4.26
N ARG A 60 11.14 9.90 4.64
CA ARG A 60 11.98 11.10 4.54
C ARG A 60 13.26 10.97 5.35
N ALA A 61 13.20 10.35 6.53
CA ALA A 61 14.36 10.07 7.36
C ALA A 61 15.33 9.05 6.73
N ILE A 62 14.88 8.25 5.75
CA ILE A 62 15.69 7.22 5.09
C ILE A 62 16.28 7.72 3.76
N PHE A 63 15.45 8.35 2.92
CA PHE A 63 15.80 8.58 1.51
C PHE A 63 16.05 10.04 1.14
N ASN A 64 15.81 10.99 2.05
CA ASN A 64 15.90 12.44 1.80
C ASN A 64 15.20 12.90 0.49
N THR A 65 14.26 12.11 -0.02
CA THR A 65 13.58 12.29 -1.31
C THR A 65 12.12 11.88 -1.19
N ASN A 66 11.29 12.42 -2.07
CA ASN A 66 9.87 12.07 -2.14
C ASN A 66 9.74 10.80 -3.01
N PRO A 67 9.12 9.73 -2.51
CA PRO A 67 9.01 8.48 -3.26
C PRO A 67 8.11 8.65 -4.49
N LEU A 68 8.52 8.05 -5.62
CA LEU A 68 7.87 8.20 -6.92
C LEU A 68 6.78 7.15 -7.19
N CYS A 69 6.89 5.94 -6.63
CA CYS A 69 5.81 4.91 -6.61
C CYS A 69 6.11 3.78 -5.62
N ILE A 70 5.08 3.01 -5.21
CA ILE A 70 5.25 1.93 -4.22
C ILE A 70 6.11 0.79 -4.75
N GLU A 71 6.02 0.51 -6.05
CA GLU A 71 6.76 -0.56 -6.72
C GLU A 71 8.27 -0.33 -6.66
N GLN A 72 8.72 0.92 -6.87
CA GLN A 72 10.13 1.29 -6.74
C GLN A 72 10.61 1.19 -5.28
N LEU A 73 9.77 1.63 -4.33
CA LEU A 73 10.06 1.52 -2.90
C LEU A 73 10.27 0.08 -2.45
N LEU A 74 9.46 -0.85 -2.98
CA LEU A 74 9.56 -2.27 -2.66
C LEU A 74 10.86 -2.92 -3.18
N HIS A 75 11.43 -2.41 -4.28
CA HIS A 75 12.69 -2.94 -4.83
C HIS A 75 13.94 -2.54 -4.04
N ILE A 76 13.90 -1.49 -3.23
CA ILE A 76 15.07 -1.01 -2.49
C ILE A 76 15.45 -1.95 -1.34
N MET A 77 14.52 -2.82 -0.90
CA MET A 77 14.73 -3.93 0.07
C MET A 77 15.58 -3.60 1.32
N ASN A 78 15.63 -2.34 1.75
CA ASN A 78 16.32 -1.96 2.99
C ASN A 78 15.45 -2.33 4.20
N ALA A 79 16.06 -2.89 5.25
CA ALA A 79 15.36 -3.29 6.47
C ALA A 79 14.49 -2.17 7.07
N LYS A 80 14.97 -0.91 7.07
CA LYS A 80 14.21 0.24 7.58
C LYS A 80 12.99 0.57 6.72
N THR A 81 13.14 0.45 5.40
CA THR A 81 12.05 0.67 4.43
C THR A 81 11.00 -0.42 4.55
N ILE A 82 11.44 -1.68 4.66
CA ILE A 82 10.57 -2.84 4.87
C ILE A 82 9.78 -2.69 6.17
N ASP A 83 10.43 -2.28 7.25
CA ASP A 83 9.81 -2.05 8.55
C ASP A 83 8.76 -0.91 8.52
N ALA A 84 9.10 0.21 7.88
CA ALA A 84 8.16 1.33 7.69
C ALA A 84 6.93 0.92 6.86
N LEU A 85 7.15 0.18 5.76
CA LEU A 85 6.08 -0.33 4.90
C LEU A 85 5.24 -1.38 5.62
N ALA A 86 5.85 -2.28 6.39
CA ALA A 86 5.15 -3.29 7.16
C ALA A 86 4.21 -2.65 8.20
N ARG A 87 4.69 -1.65 8.93
CA ARG A 87 3.84 -0.89 9.88
C ARG A 87 2.62 -0.26 9.20
N PHE A 88 2.82 0.36 8.04
CA PHE A 88 1.72 0.94 7.28
C PHE A 88 0.73 -0.14 6.83
N ILE A 89 1.24 -1.23 6.26
CA ILE A 89 0.41 -2.36 5.79
C ILE A 89 -0.38 -2.96 6.94
N ASP A 90 0.25 -3.21 8.10
CA ASP A 90 -0.44 -3.78 9.26
C ASP A 90 -1.54 -2.84 9.78
N ALA A 91 -1.30 -1.52 9.80
CA ALA A 91 -2.31 -0.55 10.19
C ALA A 91 -3.51 -0.47 9.22
N VAL A 92 -3.27 -0.69 7.92
CA VAL A 92 -4.27 -0.56 6.86
C VAL A 92 -5.02 -1.87 6.59
N PHE A 93 -4.33 -3.01 6.54
CA PHE A 93 -4.92 -4.31 6.19
C PHE A 93 -5.74 -4.94 7.33
N ILE A 94 -5.58 -4.50 8.58
CA ILE A 94 -6.52 -4.84 9.67
C ILE A 94 -7.94 -4.31 9.36
N ARG A 95 -8.06 -3.28 8.51
CA ARG A 95 -9.35 -2.66 8.15
C ARG A 95 -9.90 -3.10 6.79
N ILE A 96 -9.11 -3.76 5.96
CA ILE A 96 -9.51 -4.22 4.60
C ILE A 96 -9.92 -5.71 4.63
N LEU A 97 -9.76 -6.41 5.76
CA LEU A 97 -10.21 -7.80 5.99
C LEU A 97 -11.47 -7.86 6.84
#